data_AF-A0A5P1FHS2-F1
#
_entry.id   AF-A0A5P1FHS2-F1
#
_cell.length_a   1.000
_cell.length_b   1.000
_cell.length_c   1.000
_cell.angle_alpha   90.00
_cell.angle_beta   90.00
_cell.angle_gamma   90.00
#
_symmetry.space_group_name_H-M   'P 1'
#
loop_
_entity.id
_entity.type
_entity.pdbx_description
1 polymer ?
#
loop_
_entity_poly.entity_id
_entity_poly.type
_entity_poly.pdbx_seq_one_letter_code
_entity_poly.pdbx_strand_id
1 'polypeptide(L)'
;MESRKLKAQLGELINAMMEEKILSDYFYEIQMLRTSKNPSFIVEIVTTACVESGKFMSKLESLVVGAGRVLTVNKVLRNCCSSKDREGCVKAFTDVREEYLQLRAKLQMIIELENRIMMAEAEEKKK
;
A
#
# COMPACT_ATOMS: atom_id res chain seq x y z
N MET A 1 -27.07 25.16 13.12
CA MET A 1 -27.85 24.23 12.27
C MET A 1 -26.92 23.41 11.38
N GLU A 2 -26.00 24.07 10.68
CA GLU A 2 -25.04 23.43 9.75
C GLU A 2 -24.15 22.34 10.39
N SER A 3 -23.55 22.60 11.55
CA SER A 3 -22.70 21.61 12.23
C SER A 3 -23.43 20.29 12.58
N ARG A 4 -24.74 20.34 12.88
CA ARG A 4 -25.53 19.12 13.13
C ARG A 4 -25.78 18.35 11.83
N LYS A 5 -26.07 19.07 10.74
CA LYS A 5 -26.26 18.48 9.41
C LYS A 5 -24.98 17.80 8.92
N LEU A 6 -23.84 18.47 9.04
CA LEU A 6 -22.53 17.90 8.66
C LEU A 6 -22.15 16.66 9.49
N LYS A 7 -22.50 16.63 10.79
CA LYS A 7 -22.30 15.45 11.64
C LYS A 7 -23.17 14.27 11.20
N ALA A 8 -24.42 14.53 10.82
CA ALA A 8 -25.31 13.49 10.29
C ALA A 8 -24.76 12.92 8.96
N GLN A 9 -24.38 13.79 8.02
CA GLN A 9 -23.79 13.38 6.73
C GLN A 9 -22.50 12.58 6.92
N LEU A 10 -21.63 12.99 7.84
CA LEU A 10 -20.41 12.23 8.16
C LEU A 10 -20.74 10.84 8.73
N GLY A 11 -21.75 10.75 9.61
CA GLY A 11 -22.20 9.48 10.16
C GLY A 11 -22.78 8.53 9.11
N GLU A 12 -23.61 9.05 8.20
CA GLU A 12 -24.16 8.30 7.06
C GLU A 12 -23.06 7.76 6.15
N LEU A 13 -22.06 8.59 5.82
CA LEU A 13 -20.92 8.17 5.02
C LEU A 13 -20.11 7.05 5.70
N ILE A 14 -19.81 7.20 7.00
CA ILE A 14 -19.06 6.17 7.75
C ILE A 14 -19.85 4.85 7.77
N ASN A 15 -21.15 4.90 8.03
CA ASN A 15 -21.98 3.69 8.04
C ASN A 15 -21.99 2.99 6.68
N ALA A 16 -22.14 3.73 5.58
CA ALA A 16 -22.04 3.17 4.24
C ALA A 16 -20.67 2.52 3.99
N MET A 17 -19.57 3.17 4.39
CA MET A 17 -18.22 2.62 4.26
C MET A 17 -17.99 1.36 5.13
N MET A 18 -18.66 1.24 6.27
CA MET A 18 -18.64 0.04 7.11
C MET A 18 -19.43 -1.11 6.47
N GLU A 19 -20.61 -0.83 5.90
CA GLU A 19 -21.43 -1.82 5.18
C GLU A 19 -20.71 -2.37 3.94
N GLU A 20 -20.02 -1.49 3.20
CA GLU A 20 -19.16 -1.87 2.07
C GLU A 20 -17.88 -2.61 2.51
N LYS A 21 -17.62 -2.68 3.83
CA LYS A 21 -16.41 -3.23 4.46
C LYS A 21 -15.12 -2.55 3.96
N ILE A 22 -15.22 -1.27 3.58
CA ILE A 22 -14.08 -0.39 3.30
C ILE A 22 -13.41 -0.01 4.62
N LEU A 23 -14.23 0.26 5.64
CA LEU A 23 -13.80 0.41 7.02
C LEU A 23 -14.09 -0.87 7.80
N SER A 24 -13.29 -1.12 8.83
CA SER A 24 -13.51 -2.21 9.79
C SER A 24 -13.84 -1.63 11.16
N ASP A 25 -14.25 -2.49 12.10
CA ASP A 25 -14.57 -2.10 13.49
C ASP A 25 -13.41 -1.34 14.17
N TYR A 26 -12.18 -1.56 13.73
CA TYR A 26 -11.00 -0.80 14.15
C TYR A 26 -11.14 0.72 13.92
N PHE A 27 -11.86 1.15 12.88
CA PHE A 27 -12.10 2.57 12.63
C PHE A 27 -12.94 3.21 13.75
N TYR A 28 -13.90 2.48 14.34
CA TYR A 28 -14.65 2.97 15.49
C TYR A 28 -13.76 3.10 16.72
N GLU A 29 -12.85 2.15 16.95
CA GLU A 29 -11.86 2.26 18.04
C GLU A 29 -11.01 3.53 17.87
N ILE A 30 -10.55 3.83 16.66
CA ILE A 30 -9.83 5.08 16.35
C ILE A 30 -10.72 6.31 16.63
N GLN A 31 -12.00 6.28 16.29
CA GLN A 31 -12.93 7.39 16.57
C GLN A 31 -13.08 7.66 18.08
N MET A 32 -13.09 6.62 18.90
CA MET A 32 -13.20 6.74 20.36
C MET A 32 -11.97 7.37 21.02
N LEU A 33 -10.82 7.39 20.36
CA LEU A 33 -9.60 8.05 20.85
C LEU A 33 -9.62 9.59 20.70
N ARG A 34 -10.62 10.14 20.02
CA ARG A 34 -10.82 11.59 19.96
C ARG A 34 -11.29 12.11 21.32
N THR A 35 -10.63 13.16 21.80
CA THR A 35 -10.96 13.90 23.02
C THR A 35 -11.10 15.40 22.73
N SER A 36 -11.51 16.17 23.74
CA SER A 36 -11.54 17.64 23.65
C SER A 36 -10.15 18.27 23.46
N LYS A 37 -9.07 17.55 23.81
CA LYS A 37 -7.68 18.02 23.68
C LYS A 37 -7.07 17.78 22.29
N ASN A 38 -7.68 16.93 21.46
CA ASN A 38 -7.21 16.58 20.10
C ASN A 38 -8.38 16.52 19.10
N PRO A 39 -9.11 17.64 18.88
CA PRO A 39 -10.31 17.65 18.04
C PRO A 39 -10.05 17.24 16.58
N SER A 40 -8.82 17.42 16.09
CA SER A 40 -8.38 17.10 14.72
C SER A 40 -7.87 15.67 14.53
N PHE A 41 -7.80 14.86 15.59
CA PHE A 41 -7.15 13.54 15.57
C PHE A 41 -7.56 12.65 14.39
N ILE A 42 -8.85 12.53 14.11
CA ILE A 42 -9.34 11.69 13.00
C ILE A 42 -8.91 12.24 11.64
N VAL A 43 -8.90 13.57 11.49
CA VAL A 43 -8.44 14.21 10.26
C VAL A 43 -6.95 13.95 10.07
N GLU A 44 -6.16 14.07 11.12
CA GLU A 44 -4.72 13.77 11.10
C GLU A 44 -4.44 12.32 10.72
N ILE A 45 -5.10 11.35 11.38
CA ILE A 45 -4.92 9.92 11.08
C ILE A 45 -5.30 9.58 9.65
N VAL A 46 -6.47 10.05 9.18
CA VAL A 46 -6.91 9.80 7.80
C VAL A 46 -5.96 10.46 6.79
N THR A 47 -5.51 11.69 7.06
CA THR A 47 -4.56 12.40 6.19
C THR A 47 -3.22 11.68 6.13
N THR A 48 -2.67 11.28 7.28
CA THR A 48 -1.42 10.51 7.36
C THR A 48 -1.55 9.18 6.62
N ALA A 49 -2.66 8.46 6.80
CA ALA A 49 -2.91 7.21 6.08
C ALA A 49 -2.94 7.42 4.56
N CYS A 50 -3.60 8.48 4.07
CA CYS A 50 -3.62 8.83 2.66
C CYS A 50 -2.23 9.18 2.11
N VAL A 51 -1.45 9.98 2.83
CA VAL A 51 -0.09 10.39 2.42
C VAL A 51 0.84 9.19 2.36
N GLU A 52 0.85 8.34 3.38
CA GLU A 52 1.72 7.15 3.43
C GLU A 52 1.32 6.13 2.36
N SER A 53 0.00 5.94 2.13
CA SER A 53 -0.50 5.08 1.05
C SER A 53 -0.07 5.61 -0.33
N GLY A 54 -0.12 6.92 -0.55
CA GLY A 54 0.36 7.56 -1.78
C GLY A 54 1.86 7.35 -2.01
N LYS A 55 2.70 7.57 -0.98
CA LYS A 55 4.15 7.30 -1.05
C LYS A 55 4.45 5.84 -1.33
N PHE A 56 3.73 4.93 -0.68
CA PHE A 56 3.88 3.49 -0.91
C PHE A 56 3.50 3.14 -2.35
N MET A 57 2.42 3.71 -2.88
CA MET A 57 2.00 3.51 -4.28
C MET A 57 3.06 4.02 -5.26
N SER A 58 3.58 5.24 -5.06
CA SER A 58 4.65 5.80 -5.90
C SER A 58 5.95 4.98 -5.81
N LYS A 59 6.24 4.39 -4.64
CA LYS A 59 7.40 3.51 -4.46
C LYS A 59 7.21 2.16 -5.12
N LEU A 60 6.00 1.60 -5.10
CA LEU A 60 5.66 0.45 -5.93
C LEU A 60 5.84 0.82 -7.40
N GLU A 61 5.25 1.91 -7.88
CA GLU A 61 5.42 2.35 -9.27
C GLU A 61 6.90 2.49 -9.67
N SER A 62 7.74 3.09 -8.83
CA SER A 62 9.18 3.28 -9.12
C SER A 62 10.00 1.99 -9.08
N LEU A 63 9.72 1.06 -8.14
CA LEU A 63 10.32 -0.28 -8.11
C LEU A 63 9.90 -1.12 -9.33
N VAL A 64 8.74 -0.79 -9.89
CA VAL A 64 8.08 -1.57 -10.93
C VAL A 64 8.44 -1.11 -12.35
N VAL A 65 9.12 0.03 -12.52
CA VAL A 65 9.60 0.51 -13.84
C VAL A 65 10.56 -0.47 -14.54
N GLY A 66 11.16 -1.44 -13.81
CA GLY A 66 11.95 -2.54 -14.40
C GLY A 66 11.39 -3.95 -14.21
N ALA A 67 10.28 -4.12 -13.49
CA ALA A 67 9.78 -5.43 -13.06
C ALA A 67 8.52 -5.84 -13.81
N GLY A 68 8.69 -6.37 -15.03
CA GLY A 68 7.59 -6.63 -15.96
C GLY A 68 6.42 -7.47 -15.40
N ARG A 69 6.70 -8.46 -14.54
CA ARG A 69 5.64 -9.28 -13.93
C ARG A 69 4.89 -8.54 -12.82
N VAL A 70 5.60 -7.84 -11.93
CA VAL A 70 4.99 -7.00 -10.88
C VAL A 70 4.12 -5.89 -11.51
N LEU A 71 4.56 -5.30 -12.63
CA LEU A 71 3.79 -4.30 -13.38
C LEU A 71 2.49 -4.89 -13.94
N THR A 72 2.55 -6.13 -14.44
CA THR A 72 1.40 -6.81 -15.02
C THR A 72 0.33 -7.05 -13.96
N VAL A 73 0.70 -7.61 -12.80
CA VAL A 73 -0.26 -7.86 -11.71
C VAL A 73 -0.73 -6.56 -11.04
N ASN A 74 0.09 -5.51 -10.99
CA ASN A 74 -0.33 -4.19 -10.51
C ASN A 74 -1.38 -3.53 -11.42
N LYS A 75 -1.26 -3.68 -12.75
CA LYS A 75 -2.30 -3.25 -13.70
C LYS A 75 -3.61 -4.03 -13.50
N VAL A 76 -3.54 -5.33 -13.26
CA VAL A 76 -4.72 -6.16 -12.94
C VAL A 76 -5.39 -5.65 -11.67
N LEU A 77 -4.61 -5.39 -10.61
CA LEU A 77 -5.14 -4.81 -9.36
C LEU A 77 -5.84 -3.47 -9.61
N ARG A 78 -5.23 -2.57 -10.40
CA ARG A 78 -5.82 -1.27 -10.73
C ARG A 78 -7.16 -1.44 -11.46
N ASN A 79 -7.25 -2.39 -12.39
CA ASN A 79 -8.49 -2.69 -13.12
C ASN A 79 -9.58 -3.26 -12.22
N CYS A 80 -9.26 -4.23 -11.34
CA CYS A 80 -10.21 -4.79 -10.37
C CYS A 80 -10.76 -3.70 -9.42
N CYS A 81 -9.91 -2.77 -8.98
CA CYS A 81 -10.33 -1.62 -8.17
C CYS A 81 -11.33 -0.74 -8.92
N SER A 82 -11.07 -0.46 -10.21
CA SER A 82 -11.98 0.34 -11.04
C SER A 82 -13.32 -0.35 -11.30
N SER A 83 -13.35 -1.68 -11.39
CA SER A 83 -14.57 -2.47 -11.58
C SER A 83 -15.31 -2.81 -10.28
N LYS A 84 -14.82 -2.34 -9.12
CA LYS A 84 -15.33 -2.69 -7.78
C LYS A 84 -15.36 -4.22 -7.53
N ASP A 85 -14.47 -4.96 -8.19
CA ASP A 85 -14.35 -6.40 -8.03
C ASP A 85 -13.51 -6.72 -6.79
N ARG A 86 -14.20 -6.90 -5.67
CA ARG A 86 -13.58 -7.15 -4.35
C ARG A 86 -12.70 -8.41 -4.36
N GLU A 87 -13.18 -9.49 -4.95
CA GLU A 87 -12.47 -10.77 -4.94
C GLU A 87 -11.24 -10.71 -5.87
N GLY A 88 -11.40 -10.08 -7.03
CA GLY A 88 -10.30 -9.75 -7.92
C GLY A 88 -9.24 -8.86 -7.28
N CYS A 89 -9.65 -7.85 -6.49
CA CYS A 89 -8.71 -7.00 -5.74
C CYS A 89 -7.90 -7.79 -4.71
N VAL A 90 -8.55 -8.64 -3.92
CA VAL A 90 -7.87 -9.46 -2.89
C VAL A 90 -6.87 -10.40 -3.55
N LYS A 91 -7.26 -11.07 -4.63
CA LYS A 91 -6.36 -11.95 -5.38
C LYS A 91 -5.21 -11.19 -6.02
N ALA A 92 -5.49 -10.11 -6.74
CA ALA A 92 -4.46 -9.32 -7.40
C ALA A 92 -3.47 -8.69 -6.41
N PHE A 93 -3.92 -8.35 -5.19
CA PHE A 93 -3.03 -7.87 -4.13
C PHE A 93 -2.07 -8.96 -3.63
N THR A 94 -2.56 -10.18 -3.45
CA THR A 94 -1.71 -11.35 -3.15
C THR A 94 -0.72 -11.60 -4.27
N ASP A 95 -1.16 -11.57 -5.53
CA ASP A 95 -0.31 -11.80 -6.71
C ASP A 95 0.80 -10.72 -6.82
N VAL A 96 0.48 -9.45 -6.54
CA VAL A 96 1.46 -8.34 -6.45
C VAL A 96 2.51 -8.60 -5.38
N ARG A 97 2.10 -9.06 -4.19
CA ARG A 97 3.01 -9.38 -3.10
C ARG A 97 3.94 -10.53 -3.46
N GLU A 98 3.43 -11.59 -4.07
CA GLU A 98 4.23 -12.76 -4.46
C GLU A 98 5.27 -12.42 -5.53
N GLU A 99 4.88 -11.70 -6.57
CA GLU A 99 5.81 -11.28 -7.63
C GLU A 99 6.88 -10.32 -7.09
N TYR A 100 6.53 -9.45 -6.12
CA TYR A 100 7.50 -8.61 -5.43
C TYR A 100 8.53 -9.43 -4.64
N LEU A 101 8.09 -10.45 -3.90
CA LEU A 101 8.98 -11.33 -3.14
C LEU A 101 9.94 -12.10 -4.05
N GLN A 102 9.45 -12.60 -5.20
CA GLN A 102 10.30 -13.25 -6.20
C GLN A 102 11.33 -12.29 -6.80
N LEU A 103 10.92 -11.07 -7.16
CA LEU A 103 11.82 -10.05 -7.67
C LEU A 103 12.92 -9.74 -6.65
N ARG A 104 12.55 -9.52 -5.38
CA ARG A 104 13.49 -9.25 -4.29
C ARG A 104 14.52 -10.37 -4.13
N ALA A 105 14.09 -11.63 -4.15
CA ALA A 105 15.00 -12.77 -4.04
C ALA A 105 16.02 -12.80 -5.20
N LYS A 106 15.57 -12.55 -6.44
CA LYS A 106 16.46 -12.52 -7.61
C LYS A 106 17.45 -11.35 -7.57
N LEU A 107 17.00 -10.16 -7.15
CA LEU A 107 17.88 -9.00 -6.98
C LEU A 107 18.95 -9.27 -5.91
N GLN A 108 18.59 -9.96 -4.83
CA GLN A 108 19.56 -10.37 -3.81
C GLN A 108 20.62 -11.32 -4.38
N MET A 109 20.22 -12.30 -5.19
CA MET A 109 21.16 -13.20 -5.87
C MET A 109 22.09 -12.45 -6.83
N ILE A 110 21.59 -11.45 -7.55
CA ILE A 110 22.42 -10.61 -8.43
C ILE A 110 23.51 -9.91 -7.61
N ILE A 111 23.14 -9.27 -6.49
CA ILE A 111 24.10 -8.60 -5.60
C ILE A 111 25.16 -9.57 -5.09
N GLU A 112 24.77 -10.78 -4.68
CA GLU A 112 25.70 -11.81 -4.21
C GLU A 112 26.68 -12.25 -5.30
N LEU A 113 26.21 -12.43 -6.53
CA LEU A 113 27.07 -12.79 -7.66
C LEU A 113 28.02 -11.67 -8.07
N GLU A 114 27.53 -10.43 -8.14
CA GLU A 114 28.33 -9.24 -8.44
C GLU A 114 29.46 -9.06 -7.41
N ASN A 115 29.16 -9.21 -6.12
CA ASN A 115 30.16 -9.16 -5.06
C ASN A 115 31.23 -10.25 -5.23
N ARG A 116 30.82 -11.48 -5.58
CA ARG A 116 31.75 -12.58 -5.80
C ARG A 116 32.65 -12.34 -7.02
N ILE A 117 32.10 -11.81 -8.10
CA ILE A 117 32.86 -11.45 -9.32
C ILE A 117 33.89 -10.37 -8.96
N MET A 118 33.47 -9.29 -8.30
CA MET A 118 34.39 -8.22 -7.87
C MET A 118 35.53 -8.74 -7.00
N MET A 119 35.25 -9.65 -6.07
CA MET A 119 36.29 -10.25 -5.21
C MET A 119 37.26 -11.13 -6.03
N ALA A 120 36.76 -11.95 -6.94
CA ALA A 120 37.59 -12.79 -7.81
C ALA A 120 38.50 -11.96 -8.73
N GLU A 121 37.96 -10.92 -9.38
CA GLU A 121 38.74 -10.01 -10.23
C GLU A 121 39.81 -9.23 -9.45
N ALA A 122 39.52 -8.87 -8.20
CA ALA A 122 40.46 -8.18 -7.32
C ALA A 122 41.61 -9.11 -6.86
N GLU A 123 41.39 -10.42 -6.77
CA GLU A 123 42.42 -11.41 -6.46
C GLU A 123 43.29 -11.72 -7.68
N GLU A 124 42.73 -11.75 -8.89
CA GLU A 124 43.49 -11.94 -10.13
C GLU A 124 44.46 -10.79 -10.40
N LYS A 125 44.07 -9.54 -10.12
CA LYS A 125 44.93 -8.35 -10.28
C LYS A 125 46.10 -8.27 -9.29
N LYS A 126 46.14 -9.13 -8.28
CA LYS A 126 47.23 -9.19 -7.28
C LYS A 126 48.29 -10.25 -7.61
N LYS A 127 48.07 -11.07 -8.64
CA LYS A 127 49.04 -12.02 -9.19
C LYS A 127 49.81 -11.38 -10.32
#